data_AF-A0A6B3AZ84-F1
#
_entry.id   AF-A0A6B3AZ84-F1
#
_cell.length_a   1.000
_cell.length_b   1.000
_cell.length_c   1.000
_cell.angle_alpha   90.00
_cell.angle_beta   90.00
_cell.angle_gamma   90.00
#
_symmetry.space_group_name_H-M   'P 1'
#
loop_
_entity.id
_entity.type
_entity.pdbx_description
1 polymer ?
#
loop_
_entity_poly.entity_id
_entity_poly.type
_entity_poly.pdbx_seq_one_letter_code
_entity_poly.pdbx_strand_id
1 'polypeptide(L)'
;RDRDPQWPRMLAQWQSGRRGAAQACDLALATAVAGLAAAHALAFLDGELPVSTGARWEAALPLLDWRSERIEAHLDCSCGAAGHTEGVRASGAGTAHDTMAG
;
A
#
# COMPACT_ATOMS: atom_id res chain seq x y z
N ARG A 1 -1.88 -32.69 -4.10
CA ARG A 1 -1.15 -31.39 -4.09
C ARG A 1 -0.17 -31.46 -2.93
N ASP A 2 1.12 -31.54 -3.22
CA ASP A 2 2.20 -31.54 -2.22
C ASP A 2 2.09 -30.27 -1.39
N ARG A 3 1.74 -30.40 -0.10
CA ARG A 3 1.77 -29.30 0.85
C ARG A 3 3.00 -29.55 1.70
N ASP A 4 3.98 -28.66 1.60
CA ASP A 4 5.23 -28.77 2.33
C ASP A 4 4.94 -29.00 3.83
N PRO A 5 5.35 -30.14 4.42
CA PRO A 5 5.09 -30.44 5.83
C PRO A 5 5.75 -29.45 6.78
N GLN A 6 6.75 -28.68 6.34
CA GLN A 6 7.40 -27.63 7.12
C GLN A 6 6.66 -26.29 7.07
N TRP A 7 5.69 -26.12 6.16
CA TRP A 7 4.94 -24.87 5.99
C TRP A 7 4.35 -24.30 7.30
N PRO A 8 3.73 -25.11 8.19
CA PRO A 8 3.20 -24.60 9.46
C PRO A 8 4.29 -24.07 10.39
N ARG A 9 5.49 -24.68 10.39
CA ARG A 9 6.62 -24.24 11.21
C ARG A 9 7.19 -22.93 10.70
N MET A 10 7.29 -22.78 9.38
CA MET A 10 7.74 -21.54 8.76
C MET A 10 6.79 -20.38 9.07
N LEU A 11 5.46 -20.61 9.01
CA LEU A 11 4.45 -19.63 9.43
C LEU A 11 4.56 -19.26 10.91
N ALA A 12 4.72 -20.25 11.79
CA ALA A 12 4.88 -20.00 13.22
C ALA A 12 6.14 -19.17 13.52
N GLN A 13 7.27 -19.47 12.84
CA GLN A 13 8.50 -18.69 12.96
C GLN A 13 8.30 -17.25 12.49
N TRP A 14 7.67 -17.03 11.33
CA TRP A 14 7.39 -15.69 10.81
C TRP A 14 6.50 -14.87 11.75
N GLN A 15 5.43 -15.47 12.29
CA GLN A 15 4.52 -14.80 13.21
C GLN A 15 5.16 -14.54 14.59
N SER A 16 6.04 -15.44 15.05
CA SER A 16 6.77 -15.30 16.32
C SER A 16 7.97 -14.35 16.25
N GLY A 17 8.29 -13.85 15.06
CA GLY A 17 9.34 -12.85 14.86
C GLY A 17 9.07 -11.62 15.74
N ARG A 18 9.92 -11.44 16.75
CA ARG A 18 9.85 -10.32 17.69
C ARG A 18 10.02 -9.03 16.90
N ARG A 19 8.97 -8.20 16.83
CA ARG A 19 9.09 -6.80 16.36
C ARG A 19 9.96 -6.05 17.36
N GLY A 20 11.28 -6.05 17.15
CA GLY A 20 12.20 -5.22 17.93
C GLY A 20 11.81 -3.75 17.81
N ALA A 21 12.19 -2.94 18.81
CA ALA A 21 12.11 -1.49 18.66
C ALA A 21 12.80 -1.09 17.36
N ALA A 22 12.13 -0.30 16.54
CA ALA A 22 12.65 0.16 15.25
C ALA A 22 14.02 0.80 15.49
N GLN A 23 15.05 0.33 14.77
CA GLN A 23 16.37 0.93 14.86
C GLN A 23 16.28 2.38 14.34
N ALA A 24 17.21 3.26 14.74
CA ALA A 24 17.17 4.67 14.32
C ALA A 24 17.09 4.82 12.78
N CYS A 25 17.76 3.93 12.03
CA CYS A 25 17.67 3.87 10.58
C CYS A 25 16.26 3.49 10.10
N ASP A 26 15.59 2.54 10.76
CA ASP A 26 14.21 2.15 10.43
C ASP A 26 13.23 3.30 10.68
N LEU A 27 13.45 4.12 11.73
CA LEU A 27 12.62 5.29 11.99
C LEU A 27 12.76 6.35 10.89
N ALA A 28 13.99 6.62 10.45
CA ALA A 28 14.24 7.55 9.34
C ALA A 28 13.59 7.05 8.04
N LEU A 29 13.75 5.75 7.73
CA LEU A 29 13.11 5.12 6.56
C LEU A 29 11.58 5.18 6.66
N ALA A 30 11.00 4.81 7.81
CA ALA A 30 9.56 4.84 8.03
C ALA A 30 8.99 6.24 7.87
N THR A 31 9.68 7.27 8.38
CA THR A 31 9.27 8.67 8.24
C THR A 31 9.31 9.11 6.77
N ALA A 32 10.36 8.74 6.03
CA ALA A 32 10.43 9.05 4.60
C ALA A 32 9.28 8.37 3.82
N VAL A 33 9.05 7.08 4.04
CA VAL A 33 7.95 6.33 3.39
C VAL A 33 6.59 6.93 3.74
N ALA A 34 6.37 7.34 4.99
CA ALA A 34 5.14 8.00 5.39
C ALA A 34 4.92 9.34 4.66
N GLY A 35 5.97 10.16 4.52
CA GLY A 35 5.90 11.43 3.77
C GLY A 35 5.56 11.23 2.30
N LEU A 36 6.16 10.21 1.66
CA LEU A 36 5.89 9.86 0.26
C LEU A 36 4.48 9.30 0.07
N ALA A 37 4.01 8.46 0.99
CA ALA A 37 2.64 7.97 0.97
C ALA A 37 1.62 9.11 1.11
N ALA A 38 1.89 10.07 2.01
CA ALA A 38 1.06 11.26 2.16
C ALA A 38 1.06 12.12 0.88
N ALA A 39 2.22 12.33 0.24
CA ALA A 39 2.31 13.07 -1.02
C ALA A 39 1.54 12.38 -2.16
N HIS A 40 1.61 11.05 -2.27
CA HIS A 40 0.80 10.30 -3.24
C HIS A 40 -0.70 10.42 -2.96
N ALA A 41 -1.11 10.39 -1.68
CA ALA A 41 -2.50 10.58 -1.31
C ALA A 41 -3.00 11.98 -1.66
N LEU A 42 -2.18 13.02 -1.41
CA LEU A 42 -2.51 14.40 -1.77
C LEU A 42 -2.63 14.56 -3.30
N ALA A 43 -1.67 14.07 -4.08
CA ALA A 43 -1.75 14.10 -5.54
C ALA A 43 -3.03 13.43 -6.07
N PHE A 44 -3.43 12.30 -5.47
CA PHE A 44 -4.71 11.66 -5.80
C PHE A 44 -5.92 12.53 -5.46
N LEU A 45 -5.91 13.21 -4.30
CA LEU A 45 -6.97 14.13 -3.91
C LEU A 45 -7.02 15.37 -4.82
N ASP A 46 -5.89 15.78 -5.38
CA ASP A 46 -5.78 16.84 -6.38
C ASP A 46 -6.24 16.39 -7.78
N GLY A 47 -6.60 15.11 -7.96
CA GLY A 47 -7.11 14.54 -9.21
C GLY A 47 -6.03 13.98 -10.14
N GLU A 48 -4.77 13.94 -9.68
CA GLU A 48 -3.66 13.36 -10.42
C GLU A 48 -3.53 11.85 -10.17
N LEU A 49 -2.83 11.15 -11.06
CA LEU A 49 -2.46 9.75 -10.85
C LEU A 49 -1.05 9.69 -10.24
N PRO A 50 -0.89 9.41 -8.94
CA PRO A 50 0.43 9.33 -8.32
C PRO A 50 1.24 8.18 -8.92
N VAL A 51 2.58 8.25 -8.83
CA VAL A 51 3.49 7.23 -9.36
C VAL A 51 3.32 5.84 -8.75
N SER A 52 2.61 5.75 -7.63
CA SER A 52 2.20 4.49 -6.98
C SER A 52 0.97 3.83 -7.63
N THR A 53 0.33 4.47 -8.61
CA THR A 53 -0.82 3.90 -9.32
C THR A 53 -0.39 2.70 -10.15
N GLY A 54 -0.93 1.51 -9.82
CA GLY A 54 -0.59 0.27 -10.53
C GLY A 54 0.88 -0.15 -10.37
N ALA A 55 1.55 0.32 -9.31
CA ALA A 55 2.94 0.00 -9.05
C ALA A 55 3.21 -0.20 -7.55
N ARG A 56 4.09 -1.14 -7.24
CA ARG A 56 4.73 -1.22 -5.93
C ARG A 56 5.92 -0.29 -5.92
N TRP A 57 5.88 0.67 -5.02
CA TRP A 57 7.00 1.57 -4.79
C TRP A 57 7.71 1.20 -3.50
N GLU A 58 9.02 1.12 -3.53
CA GLU A 58 9.82 0.66 -2.39
C GLU A 58 11.05 1.51 -2.16
N ALA A 59 11.39 1.65 -0.88
CA ALA A 59 12.55 2.34 -0.37
C ALA A 59 13.35 1.37 0.50
N ALA A 60 14.63 1.17 0.19
CA ALA A 60 15.45 0.16 0.88
C ALA A 60 16.72 0.74 1.49
N LEU A 61 16.94 0.43 2.77
CA LEU A 61 18.21 0.65 3.45
C LEU A 61 19.24 -0.44 3.07
N PRO A 62 20.54 -0.17 3.24
CA PRO A 62 21.14 1.04 3.81
C PRO A 62 21.34 2.19 2.81
N LEU A 63 21.31 1.92 1.50
CA LEU A 63 21.65 2.89 0.46
C LEU A 63 20.52 3.85 0.10
N LEU A 64 19.34 3.67 0.70
CA LEU A 64 18.11 4.40 0.37
C LEU A 64 17.79 4.29 -1.13
N ASP A 65 17.87 3.06 -1.64
CA ASP A 65 17.52 2.76 -3.03
C ASP A 65 16.01 2.89 -3.23
N TRP A 66 15.62 3.40 -4.38
CA TRP A 66 14.21 3.63 -4.73
C TRP A 66 13.86 2.85 -5.97
N ARG A 67 12.85 1.99 -5.86
CA ARG A 67 12.37 1.18 -6.98
C ARG A 67 10.87 1.27 -7.13
N SER A 68 10.43 1.25 -8.38
CA SER A 68 9.03 1.14 -8.76
C SER A 68 8.86 -0.09 -9.65
N GLU A 69 8.06 -1.04 -9.21
CA GLU A 69 7.72 -2.24 -9.95
C GLU A 69 6.25 -2.18 -10.34
N ARG A 70 5.96 -2.32 -11.63
CA ARG A 70 4.58 -2.35 -12.13
C ARG A 70 3.87 -3.62 -11.62
N ILE A 71 2.68 -3.44 -11.06
CA ILE A 71 1.80 -4.54 -10.67
C ILE A 71 0.63 -4.56 -11.65
N GLU A 72 0.57 -5.62 -12.45
CA GLU A 72 -0.57 -5.87 -13.33
C GLU A 72 -1.74 -6.45 -12.52
N ALA A 73 -2.95 -6.02 -12.87
CA ALA A 73 -4.15 -6.51 -12.23
C ALA A 73 -4.38 -8.00 -12.57
N HIS A 74 -4.59 -8.82 -11.54
CA HIS A 74 -4.94 -10.21 -11.76
C HIS A 74 -6.39 -10.33 -12.25
N LEU A 75 -6.59 -10.98 -13.39
CA LEU A 75 -7.90 -11.06 -14.07
C LEU A 75 -8.99 -11.70 -13.20
N ASP A 76 -8.65 -12.74 -12.43
CA ASP A 76 -9.58 -13.42 -11.53
C ASP A 76 -9.80 -12.72 -10.17
N CYS A 77 -9.15 -11.58 -9.93
CA CYS A 77 -9.30 -10.88 -8.66
C CYS A 77 -10.61 -10.07 -8.63
N SER A 78 -11.43 -10.32 -7.63
CA SER A 78 -12.73 -9.65 -7.46
C SER A 78 -12.64 -8.18 -7.04
N CYS A 79 -11.44 -7.59 -6.93
CA CYS A 79 -11.28 -6.19 -6.51
C CYS A 79 -11.61 -5.17 -7.62
N GLY A 80 -11.86 -5.62 -8.86
CA GLY A 80 -12.22 -4.75 -9.99
C GLY A 80 -11.04 -4.04 -10.66
N ALA A 81 -9.81 -4.24 -10.18
CA ALA A 81 -8.62 -3.58 -10.73
C ALA A 81 -8.32 -3.93 -12.21
N ALA A 82 -8.80 -5.09 -12.68
CA ALA A 82 -8.68 -5.50 -14.09
C ALA A 82 -9.72 -4.83 -15.02
N GLY A 83 -10.55 -3.91 -14.52
CA GLY A 83 -11.59 -3.24 -15.31
C GLY A 83 -12.87 -4.06 -15.49
N HIS A 84 -12.97 -5.24 -14.86
CA HIS A 84 -14.21 -6.01 -14.75
C HIS A 84 -15.11 -5.43 -13.65
N THR A 85 -15.52 -4.17 -13.78
CA THR A 85 -16.55 -3.58 -12.93
C THR A 85 -17.91 -3.77 -13.58
N GLU A 86 -18.54 -4.93 -13.33
CA GLU A 86 -20.00 -4.97 -13.32
C GLU A 86 -20.48 -4.10 -12.15
N GLY A 87 -20.62 -2.80 -12.40
CA GLY A 87 -21.53 -1.90 -11.71
C GLY A 87 -21.56 -1.91 -10.17
N VAL A 88 -20.42 -2.01 -9.47
CA VAL A 88 -20.41 -1.65 -8.05
C VAL A 88 -20.49 -0.12 -7.96
N ARG A 89 -21.71 0.38 -7.74
CA ARG A 89 -21.97 1.78 -7.43
C ARG A 89 -21.11 2.14 -6.21
N ALA A 90 -20.14 3.02 -6.40
CA ALA A 90 -19.53 3.72 -5.28
C ALA A 90 -20.66 4.41 -4.50
N SER A 91 -20.72 4.14 -3.19
CA SER A 91 -21.61 4.85 -2.27
C SER A 91 -21.51 6.35 -2.54
N GLY A 92 -22.67 6.97 -2.76
CA GLY A 92 -22.79 8.31 -3.33
C GLY A 92 -21.98 9.38 -2.60
N ALA A 93 -21.66 10.45 -3.33
CA ALA A 93 -21.02 11.66 -2.81
C ALA A 93 -21.63 12.05 -1.47
N GLY A 94 -20.85 11.92 -0.40
CA GLY A 94 -21.21 12.44 0.91
C GLY A 94 -21.46 13.94 0.78
N THR A 95 -22.59 14.40 1.32
CA THR A 95 -23.01 15.80 1.27
C THR A 95 -21.91 16.72 1.80
N ALA A 96 -21.64 17.79 1.04
CA ALA A 96 -20.77 18.88 1.47
C ALA A 96 -21.25 19.41 2.84
N HIS A 97 -20.37 19.37 3.84
CA HIS A 97 -20.64 20.00 5.13
C HIS A 97 -20.13 21.43 5.07
N ASP A 98 -21.00 22.39 5.35
CA ASP A 98 -20.63 23.79 5.47
C ASP A 98 -19.71 23.98 6.68
N THR A 99 -18.51 24.52 6.44
CA THR A 99 -17.59 24.93 7.48
C THR A 99 -18.02 26.30 8.02
N MET A 100 -18.43 26.34 9.29
CA MET A 100 -18.71 27.58 10.01
C MET A 100 -17.41 28.33 10.28
N ALA A 101 -17.13 29.37 9.48
CA ALA A 101 -16.23 30.45 9.90
C ALA A 101 -17.07 31.48 10.66
N GLY A 102 -16.83 31.60 11.97
CA GLY A 102 -17.24 32.69 12.83
C GLY A 102 -16.02 33.35 13.45
#